data_AF-A0A845A4W4-F1
#
_entry.id   AF-A0A845A4W4-F1
#
_cell.length_a   1.000
_cell.length_b   1.000
_cell.length_c   1.000
_cell.angle_alpha   90.00
_cell.angle_beta   90.00
_cell.angle_gamma   90.00
#
_symmetry.space_group_name_H-M   'P 1'
#
loop_
_entity.id
_entity.type
_entity.pdbx_description
1 polymer ?
#
loop_
_entity_poly.entity_id
_entity_poly.type
_entity_poly.pdbx_seq_one_letter_code
_entity_poly.pdbx_strand_id
1 'polypeptide(L)'
;MARRSRHITDSIANKVSETTDTLGYHGENSVPGPSTNPSTNLIINDIMLRSVGRLARMTVEKAILGQRYGRQFAKNAVENRSLLHTLTAYGVTKVATRSIPGAALISGGLLVKTLFDRSQSSRKARRAGDESLRKQGEK
;
A
#
# COMPACT_ATOMS: atom_id res chain seq x y z
N MET A 1 -2.78 23.94 28.07
CA MET A 1 -2.89 22.50 27.79
C MET A 1 -2.89 22.29 26.27
N ALA A 2 -1.85 21.69 25.70
CA ALA A 2 -1.72 21.53 24.25
C ALA A 2 -2.65 20.44 23.72
N ARG A 3 -3.45 20.78 22.70
CA ARG A 3 -4.39 19.87 22.02
C ARG A 3 -3.59 18.79 21.26
N ARG A 4 -3.41 17.62 21.87
CA ARG A 4 -2.73 16.45 21.26
C ARG A 4 -3.51 16.03 20.01
N SER A 5 -2.98 16.27 18.81
CA SER A 5 -3.58 15.74 17.58
C SER A 5 -3.43 14.23 17.60
N ARG A 6 -4.53 13.50 17.80
CA ARG A 6 -4.55 12.03 17.74
C ARG A 6 -4.21 11.61 16.32
N HIS A 7 -3.07 10.96 16.11
CA HIS A 7 -2.75 10.40 14.80
C HIS A 7 -3.64 9.17 14.58
N ILE A 8 -4.00 8.89 13.33
CA ILE A 8 -4.87 7.74 13.04
C ILE A 8 -4.25 6.42 13.50
N THR A 9 -2.92 6.33 13.48
CA THR A 9 -2.17 5.18 14.00
C THR A 9 -2.37 4.97 15.49
N ASP A 10 -2.59 6.03 16.28
CA ASP A 10 -2.82 5.91 17.72
C ASP A 10 -4.17 5.23 17.98
N SER A 11 -5.18 5.58 17.19
CA SER A 11 -6.52 4.97 17.31
C SER A 11 -6.52 3.51 16.87
N ILE A 12 -5.75 3.19 15.81
CA ILE A 12 -5.58 1.81 15.34
C ILE A 12 -4.79 1.00 16.38
N ALA A 13 -3.69 1.54 16.92
CA ALA A 13 -2.89 0.88 17.95
C ALA A 13 -3.75 0.52 19.17
N ASN A 14 -4.53 1.47 19.68
CA ASN A 14 -5.43 1.22 20.81
C ASN A 14 -6.43 0.09 20.52
N LYS A 15 -7.03 0.06 19.32
CA LYS A 15 -8.00 -0.97 18.95
C LYS A 15 -7.35 -2.35 18.76
N VAL A 16 -6.14 -2.39 18.21
CA VAL A 16 -5.35 -3.63 18.10
C VAL A 16 -4.99 -4.14 19.49
N SER A 17 -4.47 -3.28 20.37
CA SER A 17 -4.17 -3.65 21.76
C SER A 17 -5.40 -4.17 22.49
N GLU A 18 -6.54 -3.48 22.41
CA GLU A 18 -7.81 -3.93 23.02
C GLU A 18 -8.25 -5.32 22.49
N THR A 19 -8.10 -5.57 21.19
CA THR A 19 -8.42 -6.88 20.59
C THR A 19 -7.43 -7.96 21.04
N THR A 20 -6.16 -7.60 21.27
CA THR A 20 -5.11 -8.54 21.65
C THR A 20 -5.22 -8.91 23.14
N ASP A 21 -5.56 -7.93 23.97
CA ASP A 21 -5.85 -8.09 25.40
C ASP A 21 -7.09 -8.97 25.62
N THR A 22 -8.16 -8.74 24.85
CA THR A 22 -9.39 -9.57 24.93
C THR A 22 -9.19 -11.01 24.46
N LEU A 23 -8.18 -11.28 23.62
CA LEU A 23 -7.78 -12.62 23.20
C LEU A 23 -6.83 -13.31 24.20
N GLY A 24 -6.55 -12.69 25.36
CA GLY A 24 -5.69 -13.26 26.40
C GLY A 24 -4.20 -13.27 26.04
N TYR A 25 -3.80 -12.56 24.98
CA TYR A 25 -2.40 -12.38 24.60
C TYR A 25 -1.77 -11.30 25.50
N HIS A 26 -1.51 -11.67 26.76
CA HIS A 26 -0.67 -10.87 27.65
C HIS A 26 0.78 -10.98 27.16
N GLY A 27 1.14 -10.17 26.17
CA GLY A 27 2.53 -10.04 25.76
C GLY A 27 3.34 -9.57 26.95
N GLU A 28 4.39 -10.32 27.32
CA GLU A 28 5.49 -9.72 28.07
C GLU A 28 5.83 -8.37 27.40
N ASN A 29 6.21 -7.35 28.18
CA ASN A 29 6.50 -5.98 27.71
C ASN A 29 7.71 -5.88 26.74
N SER A 30 8.05 -6.96 26.07
CA SER A 30 9.10 -7.20 25.10
C SER A 30 8.53 -7.11 23.68
N VAL A 31 9.24 -6.41 22.80
CA VAL A 31 8.93 -6.42 21.36
C VAL A 31 9.30 -7.81 20.80
N PRO A 32 8.34 -8.60 20.28
CA PRO A 32 8.61 -9.94 19.77
C PRO A 32 9.63 -9.88 18.62
N GLY A 33 10.61 -10.79 18.65
CA GLY A 33 11.58 -10.93 17.58
C GLY A 33 12.76 -11.83 17.95
N PRO A 34 13.62 -12.15 16.98
CA PRO A 34 14.72 -13.10 17.16
C PRO A 34 15.93 -12.52 17.93
N SER A 35 15.97 -11.21 18.16
CA SER A 35 17.03 -10.55 18.95
C SER A 35 16.60 -10.35 20.39
N THR A 36 17.54 -10.38 21.32
CA THR A 36 17.32 -9.95 22.71
C THR A 36 17.24 -8.42 22.85
N ASN A 37 17.60 -7.65 21.82
CA ASN A 37 17.50 -6.20 21.80
C ASN A 37 16.15 -5.74 21.20
N PRO A 38 15.29 -5.03 21.97
CA PRO A 38 13.97 -4.62 21.49
C PRO A 38 14.04 -3.61 20.33
N SER A 39 15.03 -2.71 20.30
CA SER A 39 15.23 -1.77 19.19
C SER A 39 15.57 -2.49 17.90
N THR A 40 16.38 -3.55 17.97
CA THR A 40 16.70 -4.40 16.82
C THR A 40 15.47 -5.15 16.33
N ASN A 41 14.65 -5.70 17.25
CA ASN A 41 13.40 -6.38 16.88
C ASN A 41 12.42 -5.44 16.15
N LEU A 42 12.32 -4.17 16.56
CA LEU A 42 11.49 -3.18 15.85
C LEU A 42 11.95 -2.97 14.41
N ILE A 43 13.27 -2.85 14.19
CA ILE A 43 13.83 -2.70 12.83
C ILE A 43 13.54 -3.96 12.00
N ILE A 44 13.74 -5.14 12.57
CA ILE A 44 13.46 -6.42 11.89
C ILE A 44 11.98 -6.50 11.51
N ASN A 45 11.07 -6.23 12.44
CA ASN A 45 9.62 -6.26 12.22
C ASN A 45 9.21 -5.25 11.15
N ASP A 46 9.76 -4.04 11.17
CA ASP A 46 9.46 -3.01 10.17
C ASP A 46 9.92 -3.43 8.76
N ILE A 47 11.12 -4.00 8.62
CA ILE A 47 11.61 -4.56 7.36
C ILE A 47 10.74 -5.72 6.90
N MET A 48 10.40 -6.64 7.81
CA MET A 48 9.54 -7.79 7.52
C MET A 48 8.16 -7.33 7.02
N LEU A 49 7.50 -6.41 7.73
CA LEU A 49 6.18 -5.88 7.35
C LEU A 49 6.20 -5.22 5.98
N ARG A 50 7.24 -4.42 5.67
CA ARG A 50 7.38 -3.82 4.33
C ARG A 50 7.62 -4.88 3.25
N SER A 51 8.39 -5.91 3.56
CA SER A 51 8.69 -6.99 2.62
C SER A 51 7.44 -7.81 2.31
N VAL A 52 6.71 -8.24 3.35
CA VAL A 52 5.43 -8.96 3.23
C VAL A 52 4.42 -8.12 2.46
N GLY A 53 4.26 -6.85 2.81
CA GLY A 53 3.34 -5.95 2.11
C GLY A 53 3.69 -5.77 0.63
N ARG A 54 4.98 -5.65 0.29
CA ARG A 54 5.44 -5.56 -1.10
C ARG A 54 5.16 -6.86 -1.87
N LEU A 55 5.44 -8.02 -1.27
CA LEU A 55 5.15 -9.33 -1.88
C LEU A 55 3.65 -9.51 -2.12
N ALA A 56 2.82 -9.25 -1.11
CA ALA A 56 1.36 -9.34 -1.23
C ALA A 56 0.84 -8.45 -2.36
N ARG A 57 1.31 -7.20 -2.44
CA ARG A 57 0.96 -6.28 -3.52
C ARG A 57 1.35 -6.85 -4.89
N MET A 58 2.59 -7.30 -5.07
CA MET A 58 3.05 -7.84 -6.35
C MET A 58 2.25 -9.08 -6.77
N THR A 59 1.87 -9.93 -5.81
CA THR A 59 1.04 -11.11 -6.06
C THR A 59 -0.35 -10.71 -6.56
N VAL A 60 -1.02 -9.76 -5.89
CA VAL A 60 -2.33 -9.25 -6.32
C VAL A 60 -2.24 -8.61 -7.70
N GLU A 61 -1.23 -7.77 -7.94
CA GLU A 61 -1.03 -7.12 -9.24
C GLU A 61 -0.80 -8.16 -10.36
N LYS A 62 0.05 -9.17 -10.13
CA LYS A 62 0.31 -10.25 -11.09
C LYS A 62 -0.94 -11.11 -11.34
N ALA A 63 -1.75 -11.37 -10.32
CA ALA A 63 -2.99 -12.14 -10.48
C ALA A 63 -3.99 -11.39 -11.36
N ILE A 64 -4.23 -10.10 -11.08
CA ILE A 64 -5.17 -9.27 -11.83
C ILE A 64 -4.70 -9.06 -13.28
N LEU A 65 -3.43 -8.69 -13.49
CA LEU A 65 -2.89 -8.50 -14.85
C LEU A 65 -2.79 -9.83 -15.60
N GLY A 66 -2.43 -10.91 -14.91
CA GLY A 66 -2.26 -12.24 -15.49
C GLY A 66 -3.55 -12.79 -16.08
N GLN A 67 -4.69 -12.53 -15.43
CA GLN A 67 -6.01 -12.96 -15.90
C GLN A 67 -6.39 -12.33 -17.26
N ARG A 68 -5.95 -11.10 -17.54
CA ARG A 68 -6.34 -10.36 -18.76
C ARG A 68 -5.28 -10.30 -19.85
N TYR A 69 -3.99 -10.29 -19.49
CA TYR A 69 -2.89 -10.06 -20.43
C TYR A 69 -1.87 -11.21 -20.48
N GLY A 70 -2.07 -12.26 -19.69
CA GLY A 70 -1.19 -13.42 -19.63
C GLY A 70 -0.07 -13.29 -18.60
N ARG A 71 0.42 -14.45 -18.13
CA ARG A 71 1.35 -14.57 -17.00
C ARG A 71 2.70 -13.88 -17.26
N GLN A 72 3.24 -14.03 -18.47
CA GLN A 72 4.54 -13.45 -18.81
C GLN A 72 4.48 -11.92 -18.86
N PHE A 73 3.42 -11.37 -19.47
CA PHE A 73 3.19 -9.93 -19.49
C PHE A 73 3.04 -9.38 -18.07
N ALA A 74 2.22 -10.03 -17.23
CA ALA A 74 2.00 -9.61 -15.85
C ALA A 74 3.29 -9.62 -15.03
N LYS A 75 4.17 -10.63 -15.26
CA LYS A 75 5.49 -10.69 -14.63
C LYS A 75 6.32 -9.46 -15.02
N ASN A 76 6.48 -9.21 -16.31
CA ASN A 76 7.30 -8.10 -16.81
C ASN A 76 6.73 -6.74 -16.37
N ALA A 77 5.43 -6.51 -16.50
CA ALA A 77 4.80 -5.25 -16.15
C ALA A 77 4.90 -4.91 -14.64
N VAL A 78 4.89 -5.92 -13.76
CA VAL A 78 5.04 -5.71 -12.32
C VAL A 78 6.51 -5.58 -11.92
N GLU A 79 7.40 -6.39 -12.49
CA GLU A 79 8.83 -6.41 -12.15
C GLU A 79 9.61 -5.23 -12.74
N ASN A 80 9.25 -4.76 -13.94
CA ASN A 80 9.96 -3.68 -14.64
C ASN A 80 9.43 -2.27 -14.29
N ARG A 81 8.72 -2.13 -13.16
CA ARG A 81 8.28 -0.81 -12.70
C ARG A 81 9.47 0.09 -12.45
N SER A 82 9.42 1.30 -13.03
CA SER A 82 10.47 2.29 -12.88
C SER A 82 10.65 2.72 -11.42
N LEU A 83 11.89 3.06 -11.05
CA LEU A 83 12.21 3.68 -9.76
C LEU A 83 11.35 4.94 -9.50
N LEU A 84 11.09 5.72 -10.55
CA LEU A 84 10.23 6.89 -10.50
C LEU A 84 8.82 6.53 -10.00
N HIS A 85 8.21 5.47 -10.54
CA HIS A 85 6.87 5.05 -10.12
C HIS A 85 6.85 4.65 -8.63
N THR A 86 7.91 3.98 -8.16
CA THR A 86 8.05 3.60 -6.75
C THR A 86 8.15 4.84 -5.86
N LEU A 87 8.96 5.83 -6.24
CA LEU A 87 9.10 7.08 -5.50
C LEU A 87 7.80 7.89 -5.48
N THR A 88 7.09 7.97 -6.61
CA THR A 88 5.77 8.62 -6.67
C THR A 88 4.78 7.91 -5.75
N ALA A 89 4.70 6.59 -5.81
CA ALA A 89 3.81 5.81 -4.95
C ALA A 89 4.12 6.03 -3.47
N TYR A 90 5.40 6.06 -3.10
CA TYR A 90 5.82 6.35 -1.73
C TYR A 90 5.42 7.78 -1.30
N GLY A 91 5.68 8.78 -2.15
CA GLY A 91 5.32 10.17 -1.87
C GLY A 91 3.82 10.36 -1.67
N VAL A 92 3.00 9.82 -2.57
CA VAL A 92 1.53 9.85 -2.47
C VAL A 92 1.06 9.16 -1.19
N THR A 93 1.60 7.98 -0.89
CA THR A 93 1.24 7.24 0.33
C THR A 93 1.57 8.05 1.58
N LYS A 94 2.76 8.66 1.63
CA LYS A 94 3.20 9.49 2.76
C LYS A 94 2.28 10.69 2.99
N VAL A 95 1.81 11.34 1.92
CA VAL A 95 0.84 12.44 2.02
C VAL A 95 -0.50 11.92 2.53
N ALA A 96 -0.97 10.79 1.98
CA ALA A 96 -2.24 10.18 2.37
C ALA A 96 -2.26 9.74 3.85
N THR A 97 -1.17 9.18 4.36
CA THR A 97 -1.13 8.60 5.71
C THR A 97 -0.77 9.61 6.81
N ARG A 98 -0.20 10.78 6.46
CA ARG A 98 0.22 11.79 7.45
C ARG A 98 -0.97 12.48 8.15
N SER A 99 -2.16 12.50 7.54
CA SER A 99 -3.32 13.19 8.11
C SER A 99 -4.64 12.80 7.44
N ILE A 100 -5.76 13.03 8.14
CA ILE A 100 -7.12 12.83 7.60
C ILE A 100 -7.37 13.71 6.36
N PRO A 101 -7.02 15.02 6.33
CA PRO A 101 -7.17 15.83 5.13
C PRO A 101 -6.33 15.32 3.94
N GLY A 102 -5.10 14.83 4.18
CA GLY A 102 -4.26 14.24 3.14
C GLY A 102 -4.89 12.99 2.53
N ALA A 103 -5.41 12.09 3.38
CA ALA A 103 -6.15 10.91 2.93
C ALA A 103 -7.38 11.31 2.09
N ALA A 104 -8.15 12.30 2.54
CA ALA A 104 -9.35 12.78 1.83
C ALA A 104 -9.01 13.36 0.46
N LEU A 105 -7.91 14.11 0.33
CA LEU A 105 -7.47 14.65 -0.96
C LEU A 105 -7.07 13.55 -1.94
N ILE A 106 -6.24 12.60 -1.52
CA ILE A 106 -5.78 11.51 -2.40
C ILE A 106 -6.95 10.60 -2.79
N SER A 107 -7.77 10.17 -1.83
CA SER A 107 -8.93 9.33 -2.10
C SER A 107 -10.00 10.05 -2.93
N GLY A 108 -10.29 11.32 -2.62
CA GLY A 108 -11.21 12.16 -3.39
C GLY A 108 -10.74 12.36 -4.83
N GLY A 109 -9.45 12.65 -5.04
CA GLY A 109 -8.87 12.77 -6.37
C GLY A 109 -8.97 11.47 -7.18
N LEU A 110 -8.75 10.32 -6.53
CA LEU A 110 -8.97 9.01 -7.17
C LEU A 110 -10.44 8.80 -7.53
N LEU A 111 -11.38 9.09 -6.64
CA LEU A 111 -12.82 8.98 -6.93
C LEU A 111 -13.22 9.86 -8.12
N VAL A 112 -12.82 11.12 -8.13
CA VAL A 112 -13.07 12.04 -9.26
C VAL A 112 -12.49 11.47 -10.56
N LYS A 113 -11.25 10.97 -10.54
CA LYS A 113 -10.61 10.36 -11.72
C LYS A 113 -11.37 9.12 -12.20
N THR A 114 -11.83 8.27 -11.29
CA THR A 114 -12.59 7.06 -11.66
C THR A 114 -13.94 7.39 -12.30
N LEU A 115 -14.66 8.39 -11.78
CA LEU A 115 -15.92 8.85 -12.36
C LEU A 115 -15.71 9.48 -13.74
N PHE A 116 -14.63 10.26 -13.90
CA PHE A 116 -14.25 10.84 -15.18
C PHE A 116 -13.85 9.80 -16.23
N ASP A 117 -13.08 8.77 -15.85
CA ASP A 117 -12.73 7.67 -16.77
C ASP A 117 -13.97 6.88 -17.19
N ARG A 118 -14.93 6.72 -16.27
CA ARG A 118 -16.21 6.07 -16.54
C ARG A 118 -17.11 6.90 -17.46
N SER A 119 -17.04 8.23 -17.41
CA SER A 119 -17.82 9.10 -18.30
C SER A 119 -17.25 9.17 -19.72
N GLN A 120 -15.98 8.82 -19.93
CA GLN A 120 -15.41 8.69 -21.27
C GLN A 120 -15.86 7.41 -21.97
N SER A 121 -15.78 7.39 -23.31
CA SER A 121 -16.05 6.18 -24.09
C SER A 121 -15.21 5.01 -23.56
N SER A 122 -15.89 3.94 -23.12
CA SER A 122 -15.25 2.75 -22.54
C SER A 122 -14.15 2.18 -23.44
N ARG A 123 -14.32 2.27 -24.76
CA ARG A 123 -13.31 1.84 -25.75
C ARG A 123 -12.05 2.70 -25.70
N LYS A 124 -12.19 4.03 -25.57
CA LYS A 124 -11.07 4.96 -25.50
C LYS A 124 -10.29 4.80 -24.20
N ALA A 125 -10.99 4.73 -23.07
CA ALA A 125 -10.37 4.54 -21.76
C ALA A 125 -9.60 3.20 -21.67
N ARG A 126 -10.20 2.11 -22.18
CA ARG A 126 -9.54 0.80 -22.23
C ARG A 126 -8.29 0.82 -23.11
N ARG A 127 -8.37 1.39 -24.32
CA ARG A 127 -7.21 1.48 -25.24
C ARG A 127 -6.05 2.25 -24.60
N ALA A 128 -6.32 3.40 -23.98
CA ALA A 128 -5.30 4.19 -23.30
C ALA A 128 -4.66 3.45 -22.12
N GLY A 129 -5.47 2.71 -21.35
CA GLY A 129 -4.98 1.85 -20.27
C GLY A 129 -4.11 0.69 -20.78
N ASP A 130 -4.59 -0.02 -21.80
CA ASP A 130 -3.89 -1.15 -22.41
C ASP A 130 -2.54 -0.69 -23.03
N GLU A 131 -2.50 0.48 -23.68
CA GLU A 131 -1.27 1.06 -24.19
C GLU A 131 -0.27 1.39 -23.08
N SER A 132 -0.76 1.98 -21.98
CA SER A 132 0.07 2.33 -20.82
C SER A 132 0.65 1.09 -20.12
N LEU A 133 -0.14 0.02 -20.01
CA LEU A 133 0.31 -1.27 -19.48
C LEU A 133 1.32 -1.92 -20.41
N ARG A 134 1.08 -1.89 -21.73
CA ARG A 134 2.00 -2.47 -22.71
C ARG A 134 3.38 -1.83 -22.67
N LYS A 135 3.43 -0.50 -22.61
CA LYS A 135 4.68 0.27 -22.43
C LYS A 135 5.42 -0.07 -21.13
N GLN A 136 4.73 -0.56 -20.11
CA GLN A 136 5.36 -1.00 -18.85
C GLN A 136 5.91 -2.43 -18.95
N GLY A 137 5.24 -3.32 -19.67
CA GLY A 137 5.71 -4.70 -19.88
C GLY A 137 6.85 -4.84 -20.90
N GLU A 138 7.07 -3.81 -21.72
CA GLU A 138 8.12 -3.76 -22.76
C GLU A 138 9.42 -3.07 -22.31
N LYS A 139 9.38 -2.31 -21.20
CA LYS A 139 10.58 -1.76 -20.55
C LYS A 139 11.22 -2.80 -19.66
#